data_AF-A0A8B7NEN4-F1
#
_entry.id   AF-A0A8B7NEN4-F1
#
_cell.length_a   1.000
_cell.length_b   1.000
_cell.length_c   1.000
_cell.angle_alpha   90.00
_cell.angle_beta   90.00
_cell.angle_gamma   90.00
#
_symmetry.space_group_name_H-M   'P 1'
#
loop_
_entity.id
_entity.type
_entity.pdbx_description
1 polymer ?
#
loop_
_entity_poly.entity_id
_entity_poly.type
_entity_poly.pdbx_seq_one_letter_code
_entity_poly.pdbx_strand_id
1 'polypeptide(L)'
;MNYFTPKEMISLLVLLASAVAAECPAGYEVVGSTCIHRSSNGYLKYDDAVAYCHQNFGRLPVLHDCASFTDVATYVDDGESSAATNGYWLGANSLSASRVWQWSDGSAVQMGAPYWAANTVSVEREPSGLSPSNVEENCALISPHRGWSVHDYPCEEAGVYPVCSRIPIRGLCAHPFVLVGTQCVHVIQAEHHWGAARTQCGLIGGDLIILDDCDQYRKVNLYLTKQGKQTGFVWMYRFSNTMCNSTRRVICETRPL
;
A
#
# COMPACT_ATOMS: atom_id res chain seq x y z
N MET A 1 -59.44 -10.69 30.63
CA MET A 1 -58.84 -9.74 29.68
C MET A 1 -57.43 -9.42 30.18
N ASN A 2 -56.41 -9.81 29.42
CA ASN A 2 -55.24 -9.01 29.07
C ASN A 2 -54.25 -9.92 28.35
N TYR A 3 -54.35 -9.87 27.03
CA TYR A 3 -53.36 -10.42 26.10
C TYR A 3 -52.07 -9.61 26.23
N PHE A 4 -50.97 -10.26 26.61
CA PHE A 4 -49.64 -9.70 26.39
C PHE A 4 -49.14 -10.17 25.02
N THR A 5 -48.94 -9.21 24.11
CA THR A 5 -48.49 -9.42 22.73
C THR A 5 -46.97 -9.64 22.65
N PRO A 6 -46.47 -10.42 21.68
CA PRO A 6 -45.05 -10.70 21.50
C PRO A 6 -44.37 -9.53 20.76
N LYS A 7 -44.01 -8.47 21.48
CA LYS A 7 -43.31 -7.32 20.89
C LYS A 7 -42.22 -6.72 21.75
N GLU A 8 -41.57 -7.50 22.64
CA GLU A 8 -40.34 -7.04 23.30
C GLU A 8 -39.28 -8.14 23.39
N MET A 9 -38.87 -8.62 22.22
CA MET A 9 -37.54 -9.21 22.05
C MET A 9 -36.79 -8.38 21.01
N ILE A 10 -36.50 -7.13 21.35
CA ILE A 10 -35.40 -6.40 20.71
C ILE A 10 -34.14 -7.07 21.25
N SER A 11 -33.76 -8.16 20.60
CA SER A 11 -32.44 -8.75 20.74
C SER A 11 -31.44 -7.64 20.40
N LEU A 12 -30.79 -7.12 21.44
CA LEU A 12 -29.67 -6.21 21.35
C LEU A 12 -28.52 -6.97 20.68
N LEU A 13 -28.60 -7.12 19.35
CA LEU A 13 -27.47 -7.46 18.52
C LEU A 13 -26.54 -6.26 18.55
N VAL A 14 -25.71 -6.20 19.60
CA VAL A 14 -24.49 -5.40 19.57
C VAL A 14 -23.65 -6.04 18.47
N LEU A 15 -23.73 -5.46 17.27
CA LEU A 15 -22.68 -5.59 16.27
C LEU A 15 -21.42 -5.05 16.94
N LEU A 16 -20.68 -5.92 17.61
CA LEU A 16 -19.25 -5.73 17.80
C LEU A 16 -18.68 -5.74 16.39
N ALA A 17 -18.69 -4.57 15.75
CA ALA A 17 -17.72 -4.28 14.72
C ALA A 17 -16.38 -4.40 15.43
N SER A 18 -15.79 -5.59 15.39
CA SER A 18 -14.38 -5.76 15.64
C SER A 18 -13.70 -4.88 14.60
N ALA A 19 -13.41 -3.64 14.97
CA ALA A 19 -12.48 -2.81 14.22
C ALA A 19 -11.18 -3.63 14.23
N VAL A 20 -10.90 -4.26 13.10
CA VAL A 20 -9.69 -5.07 12.93
C VAL A 20 -8.55 -4.06 13.01
N ALA A 21 -7.96 -3.89 14.19
CA ALA A 21 -6.82 -3.02 14.35
C ALA A 21 -5.68 -3.63 13.52
N ALA A 22 -5.14 -2.85 12.59
CA ALA A 22 -3.93 -3.18 11.89
C ALA A 22 -2.83 -3.39 12.95
N GLU A 23 -2.21 -4.57 12.98
CA GLU A 23 -1.11 -4.85 13.90
C GLU A 23 0.20 -4.68 13.14
N CYS A 24 1.08 -3.84 13.69
CA CYS A 24 2.40 -3.63 13.15
C CYS A 24 3.41 -4.60 13.75
N PRO A 25 4.39 -5.03 12.93
CA PRO A 25 5.48 -5.86 13.41
C PRO A 25 6.39 -5.11 14.37
N ALA A 26 7.08 -5.87 15.23
CA ALA A 26 7.94 -5.31 16.26
C ALA A 26 8.90 -4.25 15.69
N GLY A 27 8.95 -3.10 16.35
CA GLY A 27 9.73 -1.93 15.92
C GLY A 27 8.99 -0.97 14.98
N TYR A 28 7.78 -1.31 14.51
CA TYR A 28 6.94 -0.42 13.70
C TYR A 28 5.67 -0.01 14.45
N GLU A 29 5.23 1.22 14.20
CA GLU A 29 4.01 1.81 14.76
C GLU A 29 2.93 1.92 13.68
N VAL A 30 1.66 1.79 14.08
CA VAL A 30 0.52 1.91 13.18
C VAL A 30 0.31 3.38 12.85
N VAL A 31 0.41 3.73 11.56
CA VAL A 31 0.19 5.08 11.05
C VAL A 31 -0.77 4.99 9.88
N GLY A 32 -2.03 5.34 10.12
CA GLY A 32 -3.09 5.13 9.13
C GLY A 32 -3.23 3.66 8.75
N SER A 33 -3.04 3.37 7.47
CA SER A 33 -3.08 2.00 6.90
C SER A 33 -1.70 1.34 6.74
N THR A 34 -0.63 1.99 7.20
CA THR A 34 0.75 1.51 7.05
C THR A 34 1.44 1.36 8.40
N CYS A 35 2.55 0.64 8.42
CA CYS A 35 3.43 0.53 9.58
C CYS A 35 4.66 1.38 9.37
N ILE A 36 4.99 2.27 10.30
CA ILE A 36 6.12 3.18 10.18
C ILE A 36 7.13 2.97 11.30
N HIS A 37 8.40 2.92 10.93
CA HIS A 37 9.54 2.88 11.84
C HIS A 37 10.41 4.12 11.61
N ARG A 38 10.62 4.91 12.68
CA ARG A 38 11.58 6.02 12.67
C ARG A 38 12.92 5.51 13.18
N SER A 39 13.96 5.69 12.39
CA SER A 39 15.30 5.31 12.83
C SER A 39 15.81 6.26 13.91
N SER A 40 16.44 5.68 14.93
CA SER A 40 17.24 6.41 15.91
C SER A 40 18.72 6.53 15.51
N ASN A 41 19.14 5.96 14.37
CA ASN A 41 20.55 5.82 13.99
C ASN A 41 21.14 7.04 13.27
N GLY A 42 20.46 8.19 13.36
CA GLY A 42 20.93 9.46 12.78
C GLY A 42 20.68 9.59 11.27
N TYR A 43 21.40 10.53 10.67
CA TYR A 43 21.28 10.90 9.26
C TYR A 43 21.97 9.90 8.33
N LEU A 44 21.33 9.59 7.19
CA LEU A 44 21.88 8.74 6.13
C LEU A 44 21.78 9.40 4.76
N LYS A 45 22.62 8.95 3.82
CA LYS A 45 22.40 9.15 2.38
C LYS A 45 21.19 8.34 1.91
N TYR A 46 20.67 8.64 0.73
CA TYR A 46 19.47 7.97 0.21
C TYR A 46 19.66 6.44 0.07
N ASP A 47 20.71 5.99 -0.59
CA ASP A 47 20.94 4.55 -0.82
C ASP A 47 21.21 3.79 0.49
N ASP A 48 21.90 4.42 1.44
CA ASP A 48 22.10 3.87 2.78
C ASP A 48 20.77 3.77 3.55
N ALA A 49 19.87 4.74 3.39
CA ALA A 49 18.53 4.72 3.97
C ALA A 49 17.66 3.61 3.37
N VAL A 50 17.75 3.38 2.05
CA VAL A 50 17.12 2.24 1.36
C VAL A 50 17.65 0.93 1.95
N ALA A 51 18.97 0.76 2.03
CA ALA A 51 19.60 -0.43 2.58
C ALA A 51 19.21 -0.66 4.06
N TYR A 52 19.19 0.40 4.87
CA TYR A 52 18.76 0.36 6.26
C TYR A 52 17.31 -0.14 6.39
N CYS A 53 16.39 0.38 5.60
CA CYS A 53 15.01 -0.07 5.65
C CYS A 53 14.85 -1.52 5.22
N HIS A 54 15.59 -1.97 4.21
CA HIS A 54 15.59 -3.37 3.80
C HIS A 54 16.14 -4.31 4.89
N GLN A 55 17.21 -3.91 5.58
CA GLN A 55 17.74 -4.66 6.72
C GLN A 55 16.73 -4.75 7.88
N ASN A 56 15.85 -3.75 8.01
CA ASN A 56 14.75 -3.72 8.97
C ASN A 56 13.41 -4.24 8.38
N PHE A 57 13.49 -5.07 7.34
CA PHE A 57 12.36 -5.75 6.69
C PHE A 57 11.28 -4.81 6.11
N GLY A 58 11.63 -3.56 5.86
CA GLY A 58 10.77 -2.56 5.26
C GLY A 58 11.38 -1.95 4.01
N ARG A 59 10.87 -0.77 3.65
CA ARG A 59 11.36 0.09 2.57
C ARG A 59 11.06 1.54 2.90
N LEU A 60 11.76 2.48 2.29
CA LEU A 60 11.34 3.89 2.38
C LEU A 60 9.87 4.05 1.95
N PRO A 61 9.07 4.91 2.62
CA PRO A 61 7.64 5.03 2.38
C PRO A 61 7.28 5.37 0.94
N VAL A 62 6.22 4.72 0.46
CA VAL A 62 5.54 5.04 -0.78
C VAL A 62 4.15 5.54 -0.43
N LEU A 63 3.85 6.79 -0.81
CA LEU A 63 2.67 7.52 -0.35
C LEU A 63 1.81 7.91 -1.56
N HIS A 64 0.93 6.99 -1.98
CA HIS A 64 0.15 7.11 -3.21
C HIS A 64 -1.01 8.11 -3.14
N ASP A 65 -1.51 8.36 -1.94
CA ASP A 65 -2.74 9.11 -1.72
C ASP A 65 -2.61 10.11 -0.58
N CYS A 66 -3.54 11.07 -0.54
CA CYS A 66 -3.56 12.12 0.45
C CYS A 66 -3.62 11.59 1.88
N ALA A 67 -4.29 10.45 2.12
CA ALA A 67 -4.44 9.90 3.46
C ALA A 67 -3.10 9.36 3.96
N SER A 68 -2.48 8.45 3.22
CA SER A 68 -1.14 7.91 3.54
C SER A 68 -0.08 9.00 3.67
N PHE A 69 -0.14 10.01 2.79
CA PHE A 69 0.74 11.18 2.88
C PHE A 69 0.53 11.96 4.18
N THR A 70 -0.71 12.35 4.47
CA THR A 70 -1.04 13.17 5.65
C THR A 70 -0.77 12.40 6.94
N ASP A 71 -1.09 11.11 6.99
CA ASP A 71 -0.86 10.26 8.15
C ASP A 71 0.64 10.18 8.48
N VAL A 72 1.49 9.94 7.48
CA VAL A 72 2.95 9.86 7.69
C VAL A 72 3.53 11.23 8.00
N ALA A 73 3.15 12.29 7.28
CA ALA A 73 3.61 13.65 7.53
C ALA A 73 3.26 14.11 8.96
N THR A 74 2.05 13.83 9.42
CA THR A 74 1.59 14.14 10.78
C THR A 74 2.32 13.31 11.83
N TYR A 75 2.56 12.01 11.55
CA TYR A 75 3.27 11.14 12.47
C TYR A 75 4.73 11.55 12.67
N VAL A 76 5.41 12.02 11.62
CA VAL A 76 6.80 12.49 11.73
C VAL A 76 6.90 13.92 12.27
N ASP A 77 5.81 14.70 12.19
CA ASP A 77 5.67 16.00 12.84
C ASP A 77 5.42 15.85 14.35
N ASP A 78 6.42 15.37 15.08
CA ASP A 78 6.31 15.15 16.52
C ASP A 78 6.47 16.42 17.38
N GLY A 79 6.45 17.60 16.74
CA GLY A 79 6.39 18.91 17.37
C GLY A 79 7.65 19.36 18.11
N GLU A 80 8.65 18.50 18.32
CA GLU A 80 9.78 18.80 19.23
C GLU A 80 11.12 18.11 18.88
N SER A 81 11.22 17.21 17.89
CA SER A 81 12.51 16.54 17.66
C SER A 81 13.50 17.40 16.85
N SER A 82 14.48 17.98 17.54
CA SER A 82 15.73 18.52 16.93
C SER A 82 16.53 17.46 16.16
N ALA A 83 16.09 16.20 16.22
CA ALA A 83 16.65 15.09 15.48
C ALA A 83 16.40 15.26 13.98
N ALA A 84 15.21 15.65 13.52
CA ALA A 84 14.86 15.58 12.09
C ALA A 84 14.85 16.94 11.37
N THR A 85 15.80 17.84 11.65
CA THR A 85 15.87 19.20 11.07
C THR A 85 15.71 19.21 9.55
N ASN A 86 16.36 18.28 8.84
CA ASN A 86 16.28 18.19 7.38
C ASN A 86 15.13 17.30 6.88
N GLY A 87 14.47 16.57 7.77
CA GLY A 87 13.34 15.72 7.45
C GLY A 87 13.65 14.23 7.26
N TYR A 88 12.79 13.55 6.52
CA TYR A 88 12.79 12.10 6.35
C TYR A 88 12.74 11.67 4.87
N TRP A 89 13.56 10.70 4.51
CA TRP A 89 13.60 10.14 3.16
C TRP A 89 12.30 9.41 2.79
N LEU A 90 11.84 9.61 1.56
CA LEU A 90 10.75 8.88 0.95
C LEU A 90 11.28 7.93 -0.13
N GLY A 91 10.50 6.93 -0.52
CA GLY A 91 10.91 5.94 -1.51
C GLY A 91 10.83 6.40 -2.95
N ALA A 92 10.83 7.71 -3.22
CA ALA A 92 10.74 8.28 -4.56
C ALA A 92 12.07 8.88 -5.03
N ASN A 93 12.39 8.68 -6.31
CA ASN A 93 13.52 9.32 -6.97
C ASN A 93 13.29 9.52 -8.48
N SER A 94 14.15 10.32 -9.11
CA SER A 94 14.19 10.58 -10.56
C SER A 94 15.48 10.09 -11.23
N LEU A 95 16.16 9.11 -10.62
CA LEU A 95 17.46 8.60 -11.09
C LEU A 95 17.39 7.79 -12.39
N SER A 96 16.19 7.36 -12.80
CA SER A 96 16.01 6.61 -14.04
C SER A 96 16.39 7.42 -15.29
N ALA A 97 16.75 6.75 -16.38
CA ALA A 97 17.08 7.40 -17.65
C ALA A 97 15.94 8.30 -18.20
N SER A 98 14.69 8.00 -17.84
CA SER A 98 13.53 8.80 -18.23
C SER A 98 13.42 10.14 -17.47
N ARG A 99 14.16 10.30 -16.36
CA ARG A 99 14.08 11.43 -15.42
C ARG A 99 12.68 11.69 -14.85
N VAL A 100 11.78 10.71 -14.98
CA VAL A 100 10.44 10.76 -14.37
C VAL A 100 10.54 10.30 -12.92
N TRP A 101 9.95 11.09 -12.01
CA TRP A 101 9.80 10.75 -10.61
C TRP A 101 8.94 9.51 -10.43
N GLN A 102 9.55 8.50 -9.79
CA GLN A 102 8.95 7.19 -9.57
C GLN A 102 9.15 6.75 -8.14
N TRP A 103 8.12 6.10 -7.61
CA TRP A 103 8.20 5.37 -6.34
C TRP A 103 8.99 4.08 -6.51
N SER A 104 9.53 3.56 -5.41
CA SER A 104 10.26 2.29 -5.36
C SER A 104 9.46 1.06 -5.81
N ASP A 105 8.12 1.15 -5.90
CA ASP A 105 7.28 0.10 -6.50
C ASP A 105 7.06 0.26 -8.01
N GLY A 106 7.72 1.23 -8.64
CA GLY A 106 7.67 1.49 -10.08
C GLY A 106 6.47 2.31 -10.54
N SER A 107 5.60 2.75 -9.63
CA SER A 107 4.54 3.69 -9.97
C SER A 107 5.06 5.13 -10.08
N ALA A 108 4.36 5.96 -10.86
CA ALA A 108 4.71 7.36 -11.02
C ALA A 108 4.31 8.19 -9.79
N VAL A 109 5.14 9.15 -9.42
CA VAL A 109 4.82 10.13 -8.36
C VAL A 109 3.85 11.17 -8.92
N GLN A 110 2.80 11.50 -8.16
CA GLN A 110 1.91 12.60 -8.52
C GLN A 110 2.64 13.94 -8.34
N MET A 111 2.74 14.73 -9.40
CA MET A 111 3.47 16.00 -9.40
C MET A 111 2.60 17.18 -8.94
N GLY A 112 3.23 18.15 -8.27
CA GLY A 112 2.59 19.39 -7.83
C GLY A 112 1.78 19.28 -6.54
N ALA A 113 0.93 20.29 -6.30
CA ALA A 113 0.10 20.38 -5.10
C ALA A 113 -0.92 19.22 -5.02
N PRO A 114 -1.29 18.75 -3.80
CA PRO A 114 -0.89 19.29 -2.50
C PRO A 114 0.41 18.69 -1.92
N TYR A 115 1.04 17.74 -2.62
CA TYR A 115 2.14 16.95 -2.07
C TYR A 115 3.48 17.68 -2.12
N TRP A 116 3.81 18.28 -3.27
CA TRP A 116 5.10 18.94 -3.47
C TRP A 116 5.10 20.34 -2.90
N ALA A 117 6.20 20.69 -2.23
CA ALA A 117 6.36 21.98 -1.59
C ALA A 117 6.24 23.12 -2.62
N ALA A 118 5.56 24.20 -2.20
CA ALA A 118 5.68 25.48 -2.88
C ALA A 118 6.88 26.21 -2.27
N ASN A 119 7.76 26.76 -3.12
CA ASN A 119 8.78 27.65 -2.62
C ASN A 119 8.08 28.89 -2.03
N THR A 120 8.41 29.26 -0.79
CA THR A 120 7.76 30.40 -0.11
C THR A 120 8.30 31.74 -0.59
N VAL A 121 9.40 31.73 -1.36
CA VAL A 121 10.10 32.92 -1.86
C VAL A 121 9.99 33.05 -3.38
N SER A 122 9.86 31.95 -4.13
CA SER A 122 9.60 31.96 -5.58
C SER A 122 8.26 31.26 -5.91
N VAL A 123 7.60 31.61 -7.01
CA VAL A 123 6.34 30.95 -7.45
C VAL A 123 6.59 29.49 -7.91
N GLU A 124 7.83 29.03 -7.84
CA GLU A 124 8.26 27.70 -8.27
C GLU A 124 7.78 26.64 -7.27
N ARG A 125 7.38 25.50 -7.82
CA ARG A 125 7.01 24.33 -7.04
C ARG A 125 8.08 23.27 -7.23
N GLU A 126 8.32 22.51 -6.17
CA GLU A 126 9.17 21.33 -6.26
C GLU A 126 8.56 20.29 -7.22
N PRO A 127 9.40 19.45 -7.85
CA PRO A 127 10.86 19.38 -7.74
C PRO A 127 11.57 20.48 -8.54
N SER A 128 12.53 21.16 -7.92
CA SER A 128 13.37 22.17 -8.57
C SER A 128 14.40 21.55 -9.52
N GLY A 129 14.71 20.26 -9.35
CA GLY A 129 15.68 19.49 -10.14
C GLY A 129 15.24 19.14 -11.56
N LEU A 130 14.03 19.54 -11.96
CA LEU A 130 13.64 19.59 -13.38
C LEU A 130 14.22 20.82 -14.10
N SER A 131 14.82 21.77 -13.36
CA SER A 131 15.57 22.87 -13.93
C SER A 131 16.92 22.37 -14.49
N PRO A 132 17.35 22.82 -15.68
CA PRO A 132 18.68 22.51 -16.22
C PRO A 132 19.85 22.90 -15.29
N SER A 133 19.61 23.75 -14.30
CA SER A 133 20.59 24.25 -13.34
C SER A 133 20.70 23.43 -12.04
N ASN A 134 19.85 22.43 -11.80
CA ASN A 134 19.82 21.69 -10.52
C ASN A 134 19.63 20.16 -10.71
N VAL A 135 20.41 19.56 -11.60
CA VAL A 135 20.27 18.13 -12.00
C VAL A 135 20.68 17.11 -10.92
N GLU A 136 21.11 17.55 -9.74
CA GLU A 136 21.67 16.70 -8.68
C GLU A 136 20.63 16.29 -7.62
N GLU A 137 19.51 17.00 -7.52
CA GLU A 137 18.42 16.74 -6.57
C GLU A 137 17.43 15.70 -7.13
N ASN A 138 17.75 14.42 -6.95
CA ASN A 138 16.98 13.33 -7.56
C ASN A 138 16.28 12.42 -6.55
N CYS A 139 16.31 12.73 -5.25
CA CYS A 139 15.72 11.89 -4.20
C CYS A 139 14.71 12.66 -3.36
N ALA A 140 13.57 12.05 -3.05
CA ALA A 140 12.47 12.73 -2.37
C ALA A 140 12.58 12.59 -0.85
N LEU A 141 12.29 13.68 -0.14
CA LEU A 141 12.10 13.72 1.31
C LEU A 141 10.87 14.54 1.68
N ILE A 142 10.42 14.42 2.93
CA ILE A 142 9.50 15.38 3.58
C ILE A 142 10.27 16.14 4.65
N SER A 143 10.16 17.47 4.67
CA SER A 143 10.97 18.34 5.54
C SER A 143 10.11 19.31 6.36
N PRO A 144 10.45 19.56 7.64
CA PRO A 144 9.74 20.55 8.44
C PRO A 144 9.86 21.97 7.85
N HIS A 145 10.99 22.30 7.19
CA HIS A 145 11.21 23.62 6.56
C HIS A 145 10.30 23.87 5.35
N ARG A 146 9.66 22.82 4.84
CA ARG A 146 8.72 22.87 3.72
C ARG A 146 7.29 22.52 4.16
N GLY A 147 6.99 22.61 5.46
CA GLY A 147 5.66 22.27 5.99
C GLY A 147 5.32 20.78 5.85
N TRP A 148 6.33 19.92 5.94
CA TRP A 148 6.22 18.47 5.72
C TRP A 148 5.73 18.07 4.32
N SER A 149 5.85 18.97 3.34
CA SER A 149 5.65 18.68 1.92
C SER A 149 6.86 17.97 1.29
N VAL A 150 6.63 17.28 0.17
CA VAL A 150 7.67 16.61 -0.62
C VAL A 150 8.62 17.65 -1.21
N HIS A 151 9.91 17.36 -1.10
CA HIS A 151 11.01 18.16 -1.62
C HIS A 151 12.05 17.22 -2.23
N ASP A 152 12.62 17.60 -3.36
CA ASP A 152 13.76 16.89 -3.95
C ASP A 152 15.07 17.33 -3.27
N TYR A 153 16.00 16.40 -3.12
CA TYR A 153 17.24 16.64 -2.41
C TYR A 153 18.36 15.81 -3.03
N PRO A 154 19.63 16.22 -2.90
CA PRO A 154 20.73 15.44 -3.45
C PRO A 154 20.81 14.09 -2.72
N CYS A 155 20.81 13.01 -3.49
CA CYS A 155 20.82 11.64 -2.94
C CYS A 155 22.09 11.33 -2.13
N GLU A 156 23.20 11.99 -2.49
CA GLU A 156 24.52 11.80 -1.90
C GLU A 156 24.75 12.63 -0.63
N GLU A 157 23.88 13.60 -0.34
CA GLU A 157 24.00 14.41 0.86
C GLU A 157 23.55 13.60 2.07
N ALA A 158 24.49 13.38 2.99
CA ALA A 158 24.19 12.82 4.29
C ALA A 158 23.56 13.92 5.13
N GLY A 159 22.33 13.70 5.60
CA GLY A 159 21.66 14.75 6.36
C GLY A 159 20.18 14.52 6.55
N VAL A 160 19.60 13.41 6.12
CA VAL A 160 18.16 13.17 6.19
C VAL A 160 17.92 11.84 6.92
N TYR A 161 16.90 11.77 7.76
CA TYR A 161 16.63 10.55 8.53
C TYR A 161 15.97 9.50 7.65
N PRO A 162 16.34 8.22 7.80
CA PRO A 162 15.56 7.15 7.23
C PRO A 162 14.28 6.96 8.07
N VAL A 163 13.15 6.92 7.37
CA VAL A 163 11.90 6.39 7.88
C VAL A 163 11.57 5.16 7.05
N CYS A 164 11.12 4.09 7.69
CA CYS A 164 10.80 2.85 7.01
C CYS A 164 9.31 2.57 7.10
N SER A 165 8.76 2.08 6.00
CA SER A 165 7.40 1.58 5.91
C SER A 165 7.39 0.06 5.80
N ARG A 166 6.36 -0.54 6.39
CA ARG A 166 6.01 -1.94 6.22
C ARG A 166 4.52 -2.09 6.03
N ILE A 167 4.13 -3.16 5.35
CA ILE A 167 2.73 -3.57 5.31
C ILE A 167 2.38 -4.11 6.71
N PRO A 168 1.25 -3.71 7.30
CA PRO A 168 0.75 -4.31 8.54
C PRO A 168 0.66 -5.83 8.44
N ILE A 169 0.90 -6.52 9.56
CA ILE A 169 0.81 -7.99 9.62
C ILE A 169 -0.59 -8.42 9.17
N ARG A 170 -1.61 -7.66 9.60
CA ARG A 170 -2.97 -7.72 9.07
C ARG A 170 -3.09 -7.03 7.72
N GLY A 171 -3.00 -7.82 6.65
CA GLY A 171 -2.86 -7.35 5.27
C GLY A 171 -1.81 -8.15 4.49
N LEU A 172 -0.98 -8.94 5.18
CA LEU A 172 -0.04 -9.83 4.54
C LEU A 172 -0.75 -11.08 4.02
N CYS A 173 -0.48 -11.45 2.78
CA CYS A 173 -1.00 -12.67 2.19
C CYS A 173 0.06 -13.75 2.30
N ALA A 174 -0.31 -14.92 2.83
CA ALA A 174 0.57 -16.08 2.76
C ALA A 174 0.91 -16.36 1.30
N HIS A 175 2.18 -16.69 1.00
CA HIS A 175 2.53 -17.14 -0.33
C HIS A 175 1.68 -18.39 -0.67
N PRO A 176 1.05 -18.48 -1.86
CA PRO A 176 1.31 -17.69 -3.08
C PRO A 176 0.30 -16.54 -3.36
N PHE A 177 -0.45 -16.08 -2.36
CA PHE A 177 -1.48 -15.06 -2.54
C PHE A 177 -0.92 -13.64 -2.53
N VAL A 178 -1.61 -12.71 -3.18
CA VAL A 178 -1.30 -11.28 -3.18
C VAL A 178 -2.52 -10.47 -2.74
N LEU A 179 -2.30 -9.38 -2.02
CA LEU A 179 -3.40 -8.54 -1.53
C LEU A 179 -4.02 -7.77 -2.70
N VAL A 180 -5.32 -7.99 -2.94
CA VAL A 180 -6.10 -7.24 -3.92
C VAL A 180 -7.31 -6.68 -3.19
N GLY A 181 -7.32 -5.37 -2.93
CA GLY A 181 -8.33 -4.75 -2.08
C GLY A 181 -8.23 -5.27 -0.64
N THR A 182 -9.27 -5.98 -0.17
CA THR A 182 -9.33 -6.53 1.19
C THR A 182 -9.10 -8.03 1.27
N GLN A 183 -8.94 -8.71 0.11
CA GLN A 183 -8.78 -10.17 0.02
C GLN A 183 -7.39 -10.52 -0.50
N CYS A 184 -6.85 -11.63 -0.02
CA CYS A 184 -5.65 -12.24 -0.59
C CYS A 184 -6.05 -13.12 -1.77
N VAL A 185 -5.58 -12.81 -2.97
CA VAL A 185 -5.99 -13.47 -4.22
C VAL A 185 -4.82 -14.23 -4.82
N HIS A 186 -5.08 -15.45 -5.29
CA HIS A 186 -4.13 -16.23 -6.07
C HIS A 186 -4.81 -16.78 -7.32
N VAL A 187 -4.07 -16.83 -8.43
CA VAL A 187 -4.57 -17.35 -9.71
C VAL A 187 -3.82 -18.62 -10.06
N ILE A 188 -4.55 -19.74 -10.08
CA ILE A 188 -4.03 -21.01 -10.59
C ILE A 188 -4.13 -20.98 -12.11
N GLN A 189 -2.97 -21.03 -12.77
CA GLN A 189 -2.88 -20.94 -14.24
C GLN A 189 -3.36 -22.21 -14.95
N ALA A 190 -3.33 -23.36 -14.27
CA ALA A 190 -3.89 -24.61 -14.79
C ALA A 190 -5.42 -24.53 -14.83
N GLU A 191 -6.01 -25.10 -15.88
CA GLU A 191 -7.47 -25.12 -16.03
C GLU A 191 -8.08 -26.33 -15.32
N HIS A 192 -9.19 -26.10 -14.62
CA HIS A 192 -9.89 -27.14 -13.88
C HIS A 192 -11.41 -27.05 -14.12
N HIS A 193 -12.08 -28.20 -14.01
CA HIS A 193 -13.53 -28.28 -13.90
C HIS A 193 -13.98 -27.68 -12.56
N TRP A 194 -15.23 -27.20 -12.48
CA TRP A 194 -15.77 -26.57 -11.26
C TRP A 194 -15.59 -27.45 -10.01
N GLY A 195 -15.89 -28.76 -10.13
CA GLY A 195 -15.78 -29.70 -9.01
C GLY A 195 -14.35 -29.90 -8.49
N ALA A 196 -13.33 -29.71 -9.34
CA ALA A 196 -11.92 -29.81 -8.94
C ALA A 196 -11.35 -28.47 -8.46
N ALA A 197 -11.88 -27.35 -8.93
CA ALA A 197 -11.34 -26.02 -8.68
C ALA A 197 -11.30 -25.66 -7.18
N ARG A 198 -12.35 -26.00 -6.43
CA ARG A 198 -12.39 -25.77 -4.97
C ARG A 198 -11.29 -26.55 -4.24
N THR A 199 -11.10 -27.81 -4.62
CA THR A 199 -10.03 -28.66 -4.06
C THR A 199 -8.65 -28.04 -4.33
N GLN A 200 -8.43 -27.49 -5.53
CA GLN A 200 -7.16 -26.85 -5.86
C GLN A 200 -6.88 -25.61 -5.01
N CYS A 201 -7.89 -24.76 -4.76
CA CYS A 201 -7.73 -23.64 -3.82
C CYS A 201 -7.45 -24.11 -2.40
N GLY A 202 -8.09 -25.20 -1.96
CA GLY A 202 -7.84 -25.81 -0.66
C GLY A 202 -6.40 -26.28 -0.46
N LEU A 203 -5.77 -26.86 -1.50
CA LEU A 203 -4.40 -27.35 -1.44
C LEU A 203 -3.35 -26.25 -1.19
N ILE A 204 -3.65 -25.00 -1.55
CA ILE A 204 -2.78 -23.85 -1.33
C ILE A 204 -3.19 -23.01 -0.12
N GLY A 205 -4.16 -23.47 0.69
CA GLY A 205 -4.59 -22.75 1.91
C GLY A 205 -5.62 -21.65 1.67
N GLY A 206 -6.42 -21.76 0.60
CA GLY A 206 -7.53 -20.84 0.30
C GLY A 206 -8.83 -21.55 -0.03
N ASP A 207 -9.78 -20.80 -0.59
CA ASP A 207 -11.04 -21.29 -1.16
C ASP A 207 -11.31 -20.57 -2.50
N LEU A 208 -12.35 -20.96 -3.24
CA LEU A 208 -12.77 -20.21 -4.42
C LEU A 208 -13.20 -18.80 -4.01
N ILE A 209 -12.68 -17.78 -4.72
CA ILE A 209 -12.97 -16.38 -4.41
C ILE A 209 -14.48 -16.09 -4.44
N ILE A 210 -14.92 -15.27 -3.48
CA ILE A 210 -16.23 -14.65 -3.45
C ILE A 210 -16.11 -13.21 -3.97
N LEU A 211 -16.96 -12.89 -4.95
CA LEU A 211 -17.04 -11.58 -5.58
C LEU A 211 -18.46 -11.04 -5.44
N ASP A 212 -18.87 -10.76 -4.20
CA ASP A 212 -20.20 -10.23 -3.85
C ASP A 212 -20.19 -8.72 -3.55
N ASP A 213 -19.02 -8.12 -3.37
CA ASP A 213 -18.82 -6.67 -3.28
C ASP A 213 -18.36 -6.07 -4.62
N CYS A 214 -19.03 -4.98 -5.04
CA CYS A 214 -18.79 -4.36 -6.35
C CYS A 214 -17.42 -3.69 -6.46
N ASP A 215 -16.95 -3.05 -5.38
CA ASP A 215 -15.65 -2.38 -5.36
C ASP A 215 -14.50 -3.39 -5.36
N GLN A 216 -14.62 -4.43 -4.54
CA GLN A 216 -13.70 -5.56 -4.50
C GLN A 216 -13.69 -6.31 -5.84
N TYR A 217 -14.86 -6.56 -6.44
CA TYR A 217 -14.96 -7.14 -7.79
C TYR A 217 -14.20 -6.31 -8.83
N ARG A 218 -14.37 -4.98 -8.83
CA ARG A 218 -13.66 -4.08 -9.73
C ARG A 218 -12.15 -4.18 -9.55
N LYS A 219 -11.66 -4.20 -8.30
CA LYS A 219 -10.23 -4.33 -7.98
C LYS A 219 -9.65 -5.66 -8.45
N VAL A 220 -10.33 -6.77 -8.18
CA VAL A 220 -9.93 -8.11 -8.66
C VAL A 220 -9.94 -8.17 -10.17
N ASN A 221 -10.97 -7.62 -10.83
CA ASN A 221 -11.05 -7.61 -12.28
C ASN A 221 -9.90 -6.81 -12.93
N LEU A 222 -9.53 -5.65 -12.35
CA LEU A 222 -8.38 -4.87 -12.80
C LEU A 222 -7.07 -5.62 -12.61
N TYR A 223 -6.90 -6.31 -11.47
CA TYR A 223 -5.74 -7.16 -11.20
C TYR A 223 -5.60 -8.28 -12.23
N LEU A 224 -6.68 -9.03 -12.50
CA LEU A 224 -6.70 -10.10 -13.49
C LEU A 224 -6.42 -9.59 -14.91
N THR A 225 -6.98 -8.43 -15.27
CA THR A 225 -6.76 -7.79 -16.58
C THR A 225 -5.30 -7.41 -16.79
N LYS A 226 -4.63 -6.90 -15.74
CA LYS A 226 -3.19 -6.58 -15.78
C LYS A 226 -2.32 -7.82 -15.99
N GLN A 227 -2.72 -8.98 -15.46
CA GLN A 227 -1.99 -10.23 -15.63
C GLN A 227 -2.21 -10.92 -16.98
N GLY A 228 -3.31 -10.62 -17.68
CA GLY A 228 -3.65 -11.26 -18.94
C GLY A 228 -3.99 -10.25 -20.03
N LYS A 229 -2.98 -9.55 -20.59
CA LYS A 229 -3.17 -8.63 -21.73
C LYS A 229 -3.95 -9.34 -22.86
N GLN A 230 -5.23 -8.97 -22.94
CA GLN A 230 -6.22 -9.25 -24.00
C GLN A 230 -6.60 -10.74 -24.19
N THR A 231 -7.80 -11.10 -23.70
CA THR A 231 -8.90 -11.80 -24.42
C THR A 231 -9.68 -12.72 -23.48
N GLY A 232 -11.01 -12.58 -23.45
CA GLY A 232 -12.00 -13.68 -23.39
C GLY A 232 -11.95 -14.77 -22.31
N PHE A 233 -11.03 -14.77 -21.35
CA PHE A 233 -10.97 -15.83 -20.34
C PHE A 233 -12.08 -15.65 -19.32
N VAL A 234 -13.03 -16.58 -19.35
CA VAL A 234 -14.00 -16.70 -18.29
C VAL A 234 -13.32 -17.45 -17.14
N TRP A 235 -13.27 -16.85 -15.94
CA TRP A 235 -12.59 -17.42 -14.78
C TRP A 235 -13.49 -18.38 -14.00
N MET A 236 -12.88 -19.32 -13.27
CA MET A 236 -13.56 -20.14 -12.27
C MET A 236 -13.48 -19.46 -10.91
N TYR A 237 -14.64 -19.16 -10.33
CA TYR A 237 -14.81 -18.61 -8.99
C TYR A 237 -16.10 -19.19 -8.39
N ARG A 238 -16.41 -18.90 -7.12
CA ARG A 238 -17.45 -19.63 -6.37
C ARG A 238 -18.81 -19.70 -7.07
N PHE A 239 -19.20 -18.63 -7.77
CA PHE A 239 -20.50 -18.50 -8.44
C PHE A 239 -20.41 -18.42 -9.98
N SER A 240 -19.31 -18.86 -10.58
CA SER A 240 -19.20 -18.87 -12.05
C SER A 240 -20.22 -19.81 -12.69
N ASN A 241 -20.99 -19.33 -13.67
CA ASN A 241 -22.12 -20.01 -14.31
C ASN A 241 -21.73 -20.95 -15.48
N THR A 242 -20.77 -21.84 -15.26
CA THR A 242 -20.14 -22.65 -16.33
C THR A 242 -20.83 -23.99 -16.48
N MET A 243 -20.81 -24.57 -17.68
CA MET A 243 -21.17 -25.99 -17.83
C MET A 243 -20.19 -26.84 -17.02
N CYS A 244 -20.66 -27.94 -16.43
CA CYS A 244 -19.85 -28.80 -15.57
C CYS A 244 -18.63 -29.43 -16.28
N ASN A 245 -18.69 -29.54 -17.61
CA ASN A 245 -17.63 -30.08 -18.46
C ASN A 245 -16.60 -29.02 -18.90
N SER A 246 -16.80 -27.74 -18.59
CA SER A 246 -15.89 -26.67 -18.99
C SER A 246 -14.73 -26.55 -18.01
N THR A 247 -13.52 -26.43 -18.53
CA THR A 247 -12.32 -26.12 -17.76
C THR A 247 -12.01 -24.62 -17.84
N ARG A 248 -11.56 -24.03 -16.73
CA ARG A 248 -11.14 -22.63 -16.65
C ARG A 248 -10.03 -22.46 -15.62
N ARG A 249 -9.25 -21.39 -15.74
CA ARG A 249 -8.31 -20.95 -14.70
C ARG A 249 -9.05 -20.56 -13.43
N VAL A 250 -8.45 -20.82 -12.28
CA VAL A 250 -9.12 -20.72 -10.97
C VAL A 250 -8.62 -19.51 -10.20
N ILE A 251 -9.56 -18.74 -9.65
CA ILE A 251 -9.26 -17.65 -8.73
C ILE A 251 -9.56 -18.12 -7.31
N CYS A 252 -8.52 -18.13 -6.49
CA CYS A 252 -8.58 -18.51 -5.09
C CYS A 252 -8.46 -17.27 -4.21
N GLU A 253 -9.10 -17.32 -3.05
CA GLU A 253 -8.95 -16.34 -1.98
C GLU A 253 -8.47 -16.96 -0.67
N THR A 254 -7.85 -16.15 0.17
CA THR A 254 -7.70 -16.44 1.59
C THR A 254 -7.84 -15.14 2.39
N ARG A 255 -8.00 -15.27 3.71
CA ARG A 255 -8.00 -14.09 4.57
C ARG A 255 -6.57 -13.57 4.71
N PRO A 256 -6.35 -12.24 4.70
CA PRO A 256 -5.08 -11.68 5.14
C PRO A 256 -4.72 -12.21 6.53
N LEU A 257 -3.42 -12.41 6.77
CA LEU A 257 -2.86 -12.91 8.03
C LEU A 257 -3.19 -12.03 9.23
#